data_AF-A7SNM9-F1
#
_entry.id   AF-A7SNM9-F1
#
_cell.length_a   1.000
_cell.length_b   1.000
_cell.length_c   1.000
_cell.angle_alpha   90.00
_cell.angle_beta   90.00
_cell.angle_gamma   90.00
#
_symmetry.space_group_name_H-M   'P 1'
#
loop_
_entity.id
_entity.type
_entity.pdbx_description
1 polymer ?
#
loop_
_entity_poly.entity_id
_entity_poly.type
_entity_poly.pdbx_seq_one_letter_code
_entity_poly.pdbx_strand_id
1 'polypeptide(L)'
;MGRSNKRVFRAIPTISNTAVGTRLPQLYQVLRGYKYEAKDCVKCPVGYTSAGSSSTSCTKCGPGTSNKQPGSKNCYDLCKAGNWSSDGFDKPLNTVGCAPCSKGYYSDVYGAKSCTQCPNGLSTVTEGAKTAQECVDVDEGSGQV
;
A
#
# COMPACT_ATOMS: atom_id res chain seq x y z
N MET A 1 -2.33 -23.13 -13.15
CA MET A 1 -1.03 -23.32 -12.47
C MET A 1 0.06 -22.58 -13.26
N GLY A 2 0.46 -21.36 -12.95
CA GLY A 2 1.18 -20.97 -11.72
C GLY A 2 2.70 -20.97 -11.94
N ARG A 3 3.21 -20.18 -12.89
CA ARG A 3 4.66 -20.03 -13.14
C ARG A 3 5.26 -19.02 -12.15
N SER A 4 5.74 -19.51 -11.01
CA SER A 4 6.54 -18.71 -10.08
C SER A 4 7.97 -18.57 -10.58
N ASN A 5 8.31 -17.37 -11.06
CA ASN A 5 9.67 -16.95 -11.44
C ASN A 5 10.59 -16.94 -10.19
N LYS A 6 11.20 -18.09 -9.88
CA LYS A 6 12.39 -18.17 -9.02
C LYS A 6 13.58 -17.59 -9.79
N ARG A 7 13.85 -16.29 -9.68
CA ARG A 7 15.09 -15.72 -10.21
C ARG A 7 16.25 -15.99 -9.26
N VAL A 8 16.95 -17.09 -9.57
CA VAL A 8 18.41 -17.25 -9.66
C VAL A 8 19.24 -16.79 -8.44
N PHE A 9 19.43 -17.71 -7.48
CA PHE A 9 20.70 -17.79 -6.74
C PHE A 9 21.61 -18.73 -7.52
N ARG A 10 22.61 -18.18 -8.22
CA ARG A 10 23.72 -18.99 -8.77
C ARG A 10 24.79 -19.11 -7.69
N ALA A 11 25.09 -20.33 -7.28
CA ALA A 11 26.23 -20.68 -6.46
C ALA A 11 27.42 -21.03 -7.35
N ILE A 12 28.59 -20.39 -7.15
CA ILE A 12 29.92 -20.90 -7.55
C ILE A 12 30.98 -20.34 -6.54
N PRO A 13 32.19 -20.93 -6.39
CA PRO A 13 32.64 -21.55 -5.13
C PRO A 13 33.91 -20.94 -4.51
N THR A 14 34.19 -21.34 -3.26
CA THR A 14 35.49 -21.43 -2.57
C THR A 14 36.52 -20.29 -2.70
N ILE A 15 36.72 -19.52 -1.62
CA ILE A 15 38.05 -18.94 -1.29
C ILE A 15 38.31 -19.10 0.22
N SER A 16 39.54 -19.53 0.50
CA SER A 16 40.15 -20.02 1.74
C SER A 16 40.22 -19.04 2.93
N ASN A 17 40.38 -19.66 4.10
CA ASN A 17 40.78 -19.13 5.41
C ASN A 17 41.80 -17.98 5.39
N THR A 18 41.50 -16.90 6.14
CA THR A 18 42.28 -16.27 7.24
C THR A 18 41.98 -14.77 7.33
N ALA A 19 41.16 -14.35 8.31
CA ALA A 19 41.14 -12.96 8.80
C ALA A 19 40.45 -12.88 10.18
N VAL A 20 41.24 -12.64 11.22
CA VAL A 20 40.77 -12.08 12.49
C VAL A 20 40.33 -10.64 12.23
N GLY A 21 39.11 -10.27 12.63
CA GLY A 21 38.63 -8.87 12.63
C GLY A 21 37.52 -8.57 11.62
N THR A 22 36.27 -8.61 12.10
CA THR A 22 35.08 -7.88 11.62
C THR A 22 35.05 -7.45 10.15
N ARG A 23 34.73 -8.35 9.22
CA ARG A 23 34.13 -8.02 7.91
C ARG A 23 33.36 -9.24 7.40
N LEU A 24 32.06 -9.28 7.67
CA LEU A 24 31.14 -10.12 6.92
C LEU A 24 31.33 -9.80 5.43
N PRO A 25 31.40 -10.79 4.53
CA PRO A 25 31.68 -10.53 3.11
C PRO A 25 30.60 -9.60 2.57
N GLN A 26 30.99 -8.66 1.73
CA GLN A 26 30.14 -7.59 1.16
C GLN A 26 29.02 -8.08 0.21
N LEU A 27 28.47 -9.29 0.43
CA LEU A 27 27.44 -9.94 -0.37
C LEU A 27 26.07 -10.02 0.32
N TYR A 28 25.95 -9.58 1.57
CA TYR A 28 24.71 -9.65 2.38
C TYR A 28 24.12 -8.26 2.70
N GLN A 29 24.06 -7.36 1.72
CA GLN A 29 23.33 -6.12 1.92
C GLN A 29 21.82 -6.37 1.78
N VAL A 30 21.10 -6.28 2.89
CA VAL A 30 19.62 -6.33 2.89
C VAL A 30 19.13 -5.15 2.07
N LEU A 31 18.38 -5.41 1.00
CA LEU A 31 17.87 -4.34 0.14
C LEU A 31 16.72 -3.59 0.81
N ARG A 32 16.51 -2.33 0.42
CA ARG A 32 15.30 -1.59 0.82
C ARG A 32 14.04 -2.39 0.48
N GLY A 33 13.05 -2.38 1.36
CA GLY A 33 11.88 -3.23 1.31
C GLY A 33 12.04 -4.58 2.05
N TYR A 34 13.24 -4.92 2.52
CA TYR A 34 13.51 -6.13 3.29
C TYR A 34 14.06 -5.77 4.69
N LYS A 35 13.85 -6.65 5.66
CA LYS A 35 14.47 -6.65 6.99
C LYS A 35 15.30 -7.92 7.18
N TYR A 36 16.39 -7.83 7.95
CA TYR A 36 17.14 -9.00 8.39
C TYR A 36 16.55 -9.58 9.66
N GLU A 37 16.16 -10.85 9.64
CA GLU A 37 15.57 -11.56 10.76
C GLU A 37 15.94 -13.04 10.69
N ALA A 38 16.31 -13.67 11.81
CA ALA A 38 16.64 -15.10 11.90
C ALA A 38 17.65 -15.61 10.84
N LYS A 39 18.68 -14.80 10.54
CA LYS A 39 19.70 -15.07 9.50
C LYS A 39 19.17 -15.06 8.06
N ASP A 40 17.97 -14.53 7.83
CA ASP A 40 17.34 -14.43 6.52
C ASP A 40 16.90 -12.99 6.20
N CYS A 41 16.68 -12.72 4.92
CA CYS A 41 16.16 -11.45 4.40
C CYS A 41 14.65 -11.57 4.16
N VAL A 42 13.87 -11.04 5.09
CA VAL A 42 12.40 -11.12 5.07
C VAL A 42 11.82 -9.86 4.41
N LYS A 43 10.86 -10.04 3.50
CA LYS A 43 10.14 -8.91 2.89
C LYS A 43 9.34 -8.14 3.94
N CYS A 44 9.41 -6.82 3.88
CA CYS A 44 8.48 -5.99 4.64
C CYS A 44 7.05 -6.20 4.13
N PRO A 45 6.07 -6.41 5.03
CA PRO A 45 4.69 -6.65 4.65
C PRO A 45 4.04 -5.40 4.03
N VAL A 46 2.80 -5.55 3.56
CA VAL A 46 2.00 -4.41 3.09
C VAL A 46 1.77 -3.42 4.25
N GLY A 47 1.87 -2.13 3.97
CA GLY A 47 1.85 -1.04 4.94
C GLY A 47 3.21 -0.71 5.55
N TYR A 48 4.31 -1.38 5.13
CA TYR A 48 5.64 -1.21 5.74
C TYR A 48 6.77 -1.21 4.71
N THR A 49 7.83 -0.44 4.97
CA THR A 49 9.08 -0.43 4.18
C THR A 49 10.29 -0.36 5.11
N SER A 50 11.46 -0.82 4.68
CA SER A 50 12.67 -0.62 5.49
C SER A 50 13.30 0.75 5.26
N ALA A 51 13.90 1.33 6.31
CA ALA A 51 14.47 2.68 6.29
C ALA A 51 15.59 2.84 5.24
N GLY A 52 16.36 1.77 4.99
CA GLY A 52 17.45 1.74 4.04
C GLY A 52 18.00 0.33 3.87
N SER A 53 19.14 0.24 3.20
CA SER A 53 19.87 -1.03 3.10
C SER A 53 20.37 -1.48 4.49
N SER A 54 20.48 -2.79 4.71
CA SER A 54 20.91 -3.40 5.99
C SER A 54 19.98 -3.15 7.18
N SER A 55 18.71 -2.83 6.93
CA SER A 55 17.74 -2.67 8.00
C SER A 55 17.37 -4.01 8.65
N THR A 56 17.20 -4.01 9.97
CA THR A 56 16.73 -5.14 10.77
C THR A 56 15.24 -5.04 11.09
N SER A 57 14.57 -3.98 10.65
CA SER A 57 13.16 -3.72 10.94
C SER A 57 12.42 -3.14 9.73
N CYS A 58 11.10 -3.24 9.79
CA CYS A 58 10.22 -2.61 8.81
C CYS A 58 9.52 -1.43 9.48
N THR A 59 9.63 -0.26 8.87
CA THR A 59 9.00 0.99 9.29
C THR A 59 7.62 1.09 8.65
N LYS A 60 6.61 1.43 9.45
CA LYS A 60 5.25 1.63 8.95
C LYS A 60 5.22 2.80 7.95
N CYS A 61 4.45 2.65 6.88
CA CYS A 61 4.12 3.75 5.99
C CYS A 61 3.36 4.85 6.74
N GLY A 62 3.53 6.10 6.32
CA GLY A 62 2.82 7.24 6.92
C GLY A 62 1.30 7.15 6.74
N PRO A 63 0.52 7.96 7.49
CA PRO A 63 -0.93 8.00 7.35
C PRO A 63 -1.36 8.19 5.89
N GLY A 64 -2.37 7.44 5.44
CA GLY A 64 -2.87 7.51 4.08
C GLY A 64 -1.92 6.97 3.00
N THR A 65 -0.84 6.28 3.38
CA THR A 65 0.11 5.69 2.44
C THR A 65 0.33 4.21 2.70
N SER A 66 0.71 3.47 1.66
CA SER A 66 1.09 2.05 1.78
C SER A 66 2.06 1.66 0.67
N ASN A 67 2.81 0.59 0.86
CA ASN A 67 3.56 -0.03 -0.22
C ASN A 67 2.63 -0.98 -1.01
N LYS A 68 2.85 -1.09 -2.33
CA LYS A 68 1.94 -1.86 -3.21
C LYS A 68 1.85 -3.35 -2.87
N GLN A 69 2.95 -3.93 -2.41
CA GLN A 69 3.10 -5.37 -2.17
C GLN A 69 4.27 -5.62 -1.21
N PRO A 70 4.36 -6.82 -0.61
CA PRO A 70 5.48 -7.14 0.26
C PRO A 70 6.83 -6.99 -0.44
N GLY A 71 7.80 -6.38 0.23
CA GLY A 71 9.13 -6.13 -0.35
C GLY A 71 9.23 -4.87 -1.20
N SER A 72 8.13 -4.14 -1.41
CA SER A 72 8.18 -2.85 -2.11
C SER A 72 9.01 -1.83 -1.34
N LYS A 73 9.75 -1.03 -2.11
CA LYS A 73 10.74 -0.08 -1.57
C LYS A 73 10.15 1.23 -1.09
N ASN A 74 8.95 1.56 -1.52
CA ASN A 74 8.34 2.87 -1.35
C ASN A 74 6.92 2.71 -0.82
N CYS A 75 6.50 3.68 -0.01
CA CYS A 75 5.11 3.94 0.29
C CYS A 75 4.56 4.90 -0.79
N TYR A 76 3.32 4.68 -1.19
CA TYR A 76 2.59 5.45 -2.18
C TYR A 76 1.28 5.92 -1.56
N ASP A 77 0.76 7.04 -2.03
CA ASP A 77 -0.50 7.59 -1.57
C ASP A 77 -1.65 6.64 -1.93
N LEU A 78 -2.50 6.38 -0.93
CA LEU A 78 -3.75 5.68 -1.11
C LEU A 78 -4.84 6.67 -1.52
N CYS A 79 -5.90 6.18 -2.15
CA CYS A 79 -7.10 6.99 -2.34
C CYS A 79 -7.57 7.55 -1.01
N LYS A 80 -7.83 8.85 -0.94
CA LYS A 80 -8.42 9.48 0.24
C LYS A 80 -9.87 9.01 0.40
N ALA A 81 -10.38 9.13 1.63
CA ALA A 81 -11.82 9.00 1.88
C ALA A 81 -12.60 9.89 0.89
N GLY A 82 -13.72 9.37 0.40
CA GLY A 82 -14.54 9.95 -0.66
C GLY A 82 -14.11 9.55 -2.06
N ASN A 83 -12.95 8.92 -2.23
CA ASN A 83 -12.43 8.51 -3.53
C ASN A 83 -12.12 7.02 -3.58
N TRP A 84 -12.00 6.49 -4.80
CA TRP A 84 -11.65 5.11 -5.06
C TRP A 84 -10.80 4.98 -6.33
N SER A 85 -10.10 3.86 -6.46
CA SER A 85 -9.45 3.44 -7.70
C SER A 85 -9.38 1.91 -7.75
N SER A 86 -9.20 1.30 -8.91
CA SER A 86 -9.22 -0.17 -9.02
C SER A 86 -8.17 -0.89 -8.14
N ASP A 87 -7.06 -0.22 -7.82
CA ASP A 87 -6.01 -0.75 -6.96
C ASP A 87 -5.92 -0.08 -5.58
N GLY A 88 -6.73 0.94 -5.31
CA GLY A 88 -6.77 1.69 -4.05
C GLY A 88 -5.62 2.68 -3.89
N PHE A 89 -4.80 2.89 -4.92
CA PHE A 89 -3.71 3.86 -4.89
C PHE A 89 -4.04 5.09 -5.73
N ASP A 90 -3.49 6.23 -5.31
CA ASP A 90 -3.54 7.48 -6.05
C ASP A 90 -2.29 7.64 -6.94
N LYS A 91 -2.18 8.79 -7.61
CA LYS A 91 -0.97 9.17 -8.33
C LYS A 91 0.24 9.20 -7.38
N PRO A 92 1.44 8.86 -7.88
CA PRO A 92 1.76 8.48 -9.25
C PRO A 92 1.64 6.97 -9.53
N LEU A 93 1.32 6.16 -8.52
CA LEU A 93 1.28 4.71 -8.69
C LEU A 93 0.12 4.26 -9.58
N ASN A 94 -1.02 4.93 -9.42
CA ASN A 94 -2.14 4.88 -10.34
C ASN A 94 -2.05 6.09 -11.28
N THR A 95 -1.86 5.87 -12.58
CA THR A 95 -1.67 6.96 -13.56
C THR A 95 -2.92 7.81 -13.77
N VAL A 96 -4.10 7.22 -13.58
CA VAL A 96 -5.39 7.93 -13.66
C VAL A 96 -5.62 8.72 -12.36
N GLY A 97 -5.18 8.17 -11.23
CA GLY A 97 -5.47 8.66 -9.88
C GLY A 97 -6.83 8.19 -9.40
N CYS A 98 -7.22 8.61 -8.20
CA CYS A 98 -8.48 8.21 -7.62
C CYS A 98 -9.65 9.06 -8.15
N ALA A 99 -10.76 8.39 -8.46
CA ALA A 99 -12.02 9.04 -8.83
C ALA A 99 -12.89 9.27 -7.59
N PRO A 100 -13.69 10.34 -7.54
CA PRO A 100 -14.65 10.53 -6.46
C PRO A 100 -15.72 9.44 -6.49
N CYS A 101 -16.28 9.13 -5.32
CA CYS A 101 -17.48 8.31 -5.19
C CYS A 101 -18.65 9.02 -5.87
N SER A 102 -19.32 8.36 -6.79
CA SER A 102 -20.52 8.91 -7.44
C SER A 102 -21.63 9.15 -6.42
N LYS A 103 -22.61 9.98 -6.78
CA LYS A 103 -23.81 10.20 -5.96
C LYS A 103 -24.49 8.88 -5.60
N GLY A 104 -24.95 8.78 -4.37
CA GLY A 104 -25.50 7.55 -3.79
C GLY A 104 -24.45 6.63 -3.18
N TYR A 105 -23.17 7.01 -3.21
CA TYR A 105 -22.07 6.23 -2.64
C TYR A 105 -21.14 7.12 -1.81
N TYR A 106 -20.43 6.49 -0.86
CA TYR A 106 -19.43 7.12 -0.02
C TYR A 106 -18.22 6.19 0.21
N SER A 107 -17.13 6.73 0.75
CA SER A 107 -15.97 5.92 1.18
C SER A 107 -15.29 6.56 2.39
N ASP A 108 -15.30 5.90 3.53
CA ASP A 108 -14.75 6.39 4.81
C ASP A 108 -13.32 5.91 5.08
N VAL A 109 -12.74 5.12 4.17
CA VAL A 109 -11.43 4.52 4.33
C VAL A 109 -10.43 5.03 3.30
N TYR A 110 -9.15 4.99 3.67
CA TYR A 110 -8.08 5.15 2.71
C TYR A 110 -7.94 3.89 1.85
N GLY A 111 -7.68 4.10 0.57
CA GLY A 111 -7.37 3.05 -0.39
C GLY A 111 -8.58 2.21 -0.79
N ALA A 112 -9.76 2.80 -0.76
CA ALA A 112 -10.96 2.15 -1.24
C ALA A 112 -10.82 1.74 -2.72
N LYS A 113 -11.23 0.50 -3.00
CA LYS A 113 -11.25 -0.05 -4.37
C LYS A 113 -12.59 0.10 -5.06
N SER A 114 -13.59 0.47 -4.28
CA SER A 114 -14.97 0.73 -4.66
C SER A 114 -15.59 1.57 -3.55
N CYS A 115 -16.59 2.35 -3.88
CA CYS A 115 -17.36 3.09 -2.89
C CYS A 115 -18.49 2.23 -2.32
N THR A 116 -18.84 2.50 -1.08
CA THR A 116 -19.96 1.87 -0.37
C THR A 116 -21.25 2.58 -0.75
N GLN A 117 -22.29 1.82 -1.09
CA GLN A 117 -23.61 2.38 -1.39
C GLN A 117 -24.26 2.94 -0.12
N CYS A 118 -24.96 4.06 -0.25
CA CYS A 118 -25.78 4.60 0.82
C CYS A 118 -26.87 3.60 1.26
N PRO A 119 -27.07 3.41 2.58
CA PRO A 119 -28.07 2.47 3.10
C PRO A 119 -29.49 3.00 2.91
N ASN A 120 -30.49 2.11 3.00
CA ASN A 120 -31.92 2.44 3.06
C ASN A 120 -32.46 3.28 1.89
N GLY A 121 -31.84 3.21 0.71
CA GLY A 121 -32.26 4.00 -0.45
C GLY A 121 -31.88 5.49 -0.37
N LEU A 122 -31.15 5.90 0.67
CA LEU A 122 -30.60 7.25 0.78
C LEU A 122 -29.58 7.51 -0.33
N SER A 123 -29.28 8.77 -0.56
CA SER A 123 -28.28 9.18 -1.53
C SER A 123 -27.43 10.35 -1.04
N THR A 124 -26.20 10.43 -1.53
CA THR A 124 -25.33 11.58 -1.29
C THR A 124 -25.67 12.69 -2.28
N VAL A 125 -25.76 13.93 -1.78
CA VAL A 125 -26.12 15.10 -2.60
C VAL A 125 -25.02 15.42 -3.61
N THR A 126 -23.77 15.23 -3.21
CA THR A 126 -22.57 15.48 -4.00
C THR A 126 -21.74 14.23 -4.19
N GLU A 127 -20.93 14.21 -5.24
CA GLU A 127 -19.88 13.20 -5.39
C GLU A 127 -18.80 13.41 -4.31
N GLY A 128 -18.02 12.36 -4.06
CA GLY A 128 -16.89 12.43 -3.13
C GLY A 128 -17.26 12.32 -1.66
N ALA A 129 -18.47 11.83 -1.34
CA ALA A 129 -18.92 11.68 0.04
C ALA A 129 -18.01 10.73 0.82
N LYS A 130 -17.62 11.15 2.02
CA LYS A 130 -16.63 10.47 2.86
C LYS A 130 -17.30 9.58 3.89
N THR A 131 -18.50 9.91 4.34
CA THR A 131 -19.15 9.13 5.40
C THR A 131 -20.59 8.80 5.08
N ALA A 132 -21.12 7.80 5.77
CA ALA A 132 -22.53 7.42 5.68
C ALA A 132 -23.48 8.55 6.16
N GLN A 133 -22.99 9.52 6.94
CA GLN A 133 -23.80 10.65 7.41
C GLN A 133 -24.13 11.64 6.29
N GLU A 134 -23.39 11.59 5.19
CA GLU A 134 -23.67 12.40 4.00
C GLU A 134 -24.74 11.75 3.10
N CYS A 135 -25.20 10.54 3.44
CA CYS A 135 -26.35 9.90 2.82
C CYS A 135 -27.63 10.49 3.41
N VAL A 136 -28.41 11.17 2.58
CA VAL A 136 -29.67 11.82 2.96
C VAL A 136 -30.81 11.36 2.07
N ASP A 137 -32.04 11.57 2.53
CA ASP A 137 -33.21 11.35 1.70
C ASP A 137 -33.31 12.48 0.67
N VAL A 138 -33.19 12.13 -0.61
CA VAL A 138 -33.20 13.11 -1.71
C VAL A 138 -34.61 13.48 -2.15
N ASP A 139 -35.63 12.72 -1.76
CA ASP A 139 -37.03 13.06 -2.02
C ASP A 139 -37.52 14.18 -1.09
N GLU A 140 -36.98 14.25 0.13
CA GLU A 140 -37.20 15.40 1.03
C GLU A 140 -36.23 16.58 0.79
N GLY A 141 -35.28 16.41 -0.13
CA GLY A 141 -34.13 17.31 -0.35
C GLY A 141 -34.29 18.36 -1.45
N SER A 142 -35.46 18.52 -2.06
CA SER A 142 -35.75 19.62 -3.00
C SER A 142 -36.19 20.93 -2.32
N GLY A 143 -36.09 21.01 -0.99
CA GLY A 143 -36.60 22.12 -0.17
C GLY A 143 -35.58 22.75 0.79
N GLN A 144 -34.30 22.86 0.44
CA GLN A 144 -33.40 23.78 1.16
C GLN A 144 -33.52 25.19 0.55
N VAL A 145 -34.27 26.02 1.28
CA VAL A 145 -34.44 27.48 1.15
C VAL A 145 -33.10 28.21 1.30
#